data_AF-X6DW56-F1
#
_entry.id   AF-X6DW56-F1
#
_cell.length_a   1.000
_cell.length_b   1.000
_cell.length_c   1.000
_cell.angle_alpha   90.00
_cell.angle_beta   90.00
_cell.angle_gamma   90.00
#
_symmetry.space_group_name_H-M   'P 1'
#
loop_
_entity.id
_entity.type
_entity.pdbx_description
1 polymer ?
#
loop_
_entity_poly.entity_id
_entity_poly.type
_entity_poly.pdbx_seq_one_letter_code
_entity_poly.pdbx_strand_id
1 'polypeptide(L)'
;MRKLGRFLALLLIAAALAATLGTLVPRPLWPAAAAGEGTRHILVLKNPIHTDIAIPVDDAVRQRFRFLVEAGIPADSPEVRYIVFGWGGRAFYLETPTWSQLKAIPVMKALTIDASVMHVDVAGAIAEPHPDIAGFDIGEDRFADLLDFIAASFQQGTGGPIVIENAAYSRFDRFYEASGHFNALVGCNTWTAAALRTAGLRTGWWNPLPASLGLSMRLYD
;
A
#
# COMPACT_ATOMS: atom_id res chain seq x y z
N MET A 1 12.61 -39.95 9.77
CA MET A 1 12.43 -39.40 8.40
C MET A 1 10.96 -39.38 7.94
N ARG A 2 10.22 -40.49 7.88
CA ARG A 2 8.80 -40.51 7.44
C ARG A 2 7.82 -39.65 8.26
N LYS A 3 7.98 -39.58 9.59
CA LYS A 3 7.13 -38.73 10.46
C LYS A 3 7.38 -37.23 10.25
N LEU A 4 8.64 -36.84 10.08
CA LEU A 4 9.03 -35.45 9.77
C LEU A 4 8.50 -35.01 8.39
N GLY A 5 8.61 -35.87 7.38
CA GLY A 5 8.05 -35.57 6.05
C GLY A 5 6.53 -35.39 6.05
N ARG A 6 5.80 -36.23 6.79
CA ARG A 6 4.33 -36.08 6.96
C ARG A 6 3.97 -34.79 7.69
N PHE A 7 4.71 -34.44 8.74
CA PHE A 7 4.49 -33.19 9.47
C PHE A 7 4.73 -31.96 8.58
N LEU A 8 5.83 -31.94 7.82
CA LEU A 8 6.12 -30.85 6.87
C LEU A 8 5.05 -30.75 5.77
N ALA A 9 4.58 -31.87 5.24
CA ALA A 9 3.51 -31.88 4.24
C ALA A 9 2.20 -31.32 4.81
N LEU A 10 1.82 -31.69 6.03
CA LEU A 10 0.63 -31.15 6.70
C LEU A 10 0.76 -29.65 6.97
N LEU A 11 1.94 -29.18 7.37
CA LEU A 11 2.20 -27.74 7.54
C LEU A 11 2.05 -26.97 6.24
N LEU A 12 2.58 -27.50 5.12
CA LEU A 12 2.45 -26.86 3.82
C LEU A 12 0.98 -26.80 3.35
N ILE A 13 0.22 -27.88 3.57
CA ILE A 13 -1.21 -27.91 3.25
C ILE A 13 -1.97 -26.87 4.09
N ALA A 14 -1.69 -26.80 5.40
CA ALA A 14 -2.32 -25.83 6.28
C ALA A 14 -1.98 -24.38 5.88
N ALA A 15 -0.72 -24.11 5.52
CA ALA A 15 -0.29 -22.79 5.04
C ALA A 15 -0.97 -22.41 3.71
N ALA A 16 -1.05 -23.35 2.77
CA ALA A 16 -1.75 -23.13 1.51
C ALA A 16 -3.24 -22.88 1.72
N LEU A 17 -3.88 -23.63 2.61
CA LEU A 17 -5.29 -23.43 2.95
C LEU A 17 -5.52 -22.06 3.61
N ALA A 18 -4.65 -21.66 4.54
CA ALA A 18 -4.73 -20.36 5.19
C ALA A 18 -4.54 -19.21 4.20
N ALA A 19 -3.58 -19.30 3.27
CA ALA A 19 -3.40 -18.32 2.20
C ALA A 19 -4.62 -18.25 1.26
N THR A 20 -5.19 -19.40 0.91
CA THR A 20 -6.37 -19.51 0.05
C THR A 20 -7.59 -18.89 0.72
N LEU A 21 -7.93 -19.31 1.93
CA LEU A 21 -9.06 -18.75 2.69
C LEU A 21 -8.83 -17.26 3.01
N GLY A 22 -7.60 -16.88 3.35
CA GLY A 22 -7.23 -15.49 3.58
C GLY A 22 -7.46 -14.61 2.36
N THR A 23 -7.27 -15.14 1.15
CA THR A 23 -7.53 -14.40 -0.10
C THR A 23 -9.00 -14.41 -0.49
N LEU A 24 -9.71 -15.53 -0.27
CA LEU A 24 -11.05 -15.80 -0.81
C LEU A 24 -12.22 -15.54 0.15
N VAL A 25 -11.96 -15.26 1.42
CA VAL A 25 -12.99 -14.84 2.37
C VAL A 25 -12.96 -13.31 2.46
N PRO A 26 -14.05 -12.59 2.14
CA PRO A 26 -14.04 -11.14 2.18
C PRO A 26 -13.99 -10.59 3.62
N ARG A 27 -13.38 -9.42 3.75
CA ARG A 27 -13.37 -8.58 4.93
C ARG A 27 -13.68 -7.14 4.49
N PRO A 28 -14.73 -6.49 5.01
CA PRO A 28 -15.81 -7.09 5.81
C PRO A 28 -16.60 -8.18 5.05
N LEU A 29 -17.29 -9.08 5.78
CA LEU A 29 -18.08 -10.16 5.18
C LEU A 29 -19.26 -9.64 4.36
N TRP A 30 -19.85 -8.53 4.81
CA TRP A 30 -20.91 -7.83 4.10
C TRP A 30 -20.36 -6.53 3.50
N PRO A 31 -20.82 -6.13 2.31
CA PRO A 31 -20.49 -4.83 1.74
C PRO A 31 -20.81 -3.69 2.72
N ALA A 32 -20.00 -2.64 2.67
CA ALA A 32 -20.36 -1.38 3.32
C ALA A 32 -21.66 -0.84 2.71
N ALA A 33 -22.40 -0.05 3.48
CA ALA A 33 -23.53 0.69 2.92
C ALA A 33 -23.04 1.57 1.75
N ALA A 34 -23.90 1.77 0.76
CA ALA A 34 -23.59 2.67 -0.36
C ALA A 34 -23.14 4.02 0.21
N ALA A 35 -22.03 4.53 -0.34
CA ALA A 35 -21.47 5.78 0.13
C ALA A 35 -22.41 6.96 -0.16
N GLY A 36 -22.19 8.09 0.51
CA GLY A 36 -22.99 9.30 0.33
C GLY A 36 -22.91 9.89 -1.09
N GLU A 37 -23.56 11.03 -1.31
CA GLU A 37 -23.45 11.75 -2.58
C GLU A 37 -21.99 12.21 -2.84
N GLY A 38 -21.52 12.04 -4.07
CA GLY A 38 -20.16 12.37 -4.50
C GLY A 38 -19.22 11.16 -4.52
N THR A 39 -18.39 11.05 -5.56
CA THR A 39 -17.41 9.96 -5.70
C THR A 39 -16.01 10.49 -5.99
N ARG A 40 -15.01 9.80 -5.46
CA ARG A 40 -13.59 10.04 -5.63
C ARG A 40 -12.96 8.82 -6.27
N HIS A 41 -12.28 9.05 -7.39
CA HIS A 41 -11.62 7.98 -8.14
C HIS A 41 -10.20 7.77 -7.61
N ILE A 42 -9.98 6.68 -6.88
CA ILE A 42 -8.66 6.27 -6.39
C ILE A 42 -8.10 5.14 -7.25
N LEU A 43 -6.78 5.00 -7.27
CA LEU A 43 -6.11 3.94 -8.03
C LEU A 43 -5.26 3.07 -7.10
N VAL A 44 -5.25 1.77 -7.37
CA VAL A 44 -4.24 0.85 -6.84
C VAL A 44 -3.25 0.56 -7.95
N LEU A 45 -2.00 0.93 -7.72
CA LEU A 45 -0.89 0.64 -8.63
C LEU A 45 -0.21 -0.63 -8.12
N LYS A 46 0.12 -1.57 -9.01
CA LYS A 46 0.88 -2.77 -8.64
C LYS A 46 2.11 -2.93 -9.50
N ASN A 47 3.10 -3.60 -8.94
CA ASN A 47 4.19 -4.21 -9.67
C ASN A 47 4.33 -5.68 -9.22
N PRO A 48 5.32 -6.45 -9.70
CA PRO A 48 5.44 -7.87 -9.38
C PRO A 48 5.50 -8.20 -7.87
N ILE A 49 5.92 -7.26 -7.02
CA ILE A 49 6.12 -7.51 -5.58
C ILE A 49 5.53 -6.45 -4.63
N HIS A 50 4.97 -5.37 -5.17
CA HIS A 50 4.53 -4.21 -4.39
C HIS A 50 3.18 -3.65 -4.89
N THR A 51 2.47 -2.96 -4.00
CA THR A 51 1.28 -2.18 -4.31
C THR A 51 1.29 -0.83 -3.61
N ASP A 52 0.84 0.20 -4.34
CA ASP A 52 0.68 1.58 -3.88
C ASP A 52 -0.77 2.05 -4.09
N ILE A 53 -1.15 3.14 -3.41
CA ILE A 53 -2.44 3.81 -3.61
C ILE A 53 -2.21 5.22 -4.15
N ALA A 54 -2.80 5.52 -5.30
CA ALA A 54 -2.85 6.87 -5.84
C ALA A 54 -4.19 7.53 -5.48
N ILE A 55 -4.13 8.69 -4.83
CA ILE A 55 -5.32 9.50 -4.50
C ILE A 55 -5.40 10.74 -5.40
N PRO A 56 -6.61 11.12 -5.86
CA PRO A 56 -6.78 12.29 -6.71
C PRO A 56 -6.56 13.57 -5.92
N VAL A 57 -5.87 14.53 -6.52
CA VAL A 57 -5.49 15.78 -5.87
C VAL A 57 -6.51 16.90 -6.12
N ASP A 58 -6.97 17.50 -5.04
CA ASP A 58 -7.70 18.78 -5.00
C ASP A 58 -7.09 19.70 -3.92
N ASP A 59 -7.70 20.85 -3.70
CA ASP A 59 -7.21 21.83 -2.72
C ASP A 59 -7.21 21.29 -1.28
N ALA A 60 -8.19 20.45 -0.91
CA ALA A 60 -8.28 19.85 0.41
C ALA A 60 -7.15 18.83 0.64
N VAL A 61 -6.87 17.99 -0.36
CA VAL A 61 -5.76 17.04 -0.35
C VAL A 61 -4.41 17.77 -0.32
N ARG A 62 -4.23 18.84 -1.11
CA ARG A 62 -3.01 19.66 -1.06
C ARG A 62 -2.80 20.30 0.31
N GLN A 63 -3.86 20.80 0.93
CA GLN A 63 -3.79 21.36 2.28
C GLN A 63 -3.45 20.29 3.33
N ARG A 64 -4.08 19.11 3.25
CA ARG A 64 -3.86 17.97 4.16
C ARG A 64 -2.40 17.49 4.11
N PHE A 65 -1.83 17.41 2.91
CA PHE A 65 -0.47 16.91 2.67
C PHE A 65 0.54 18.01 2.31
N ARG A 66 0.33 19.24 2.82
CA ARG A 66 1.21 20.38 2.51
C ARG A 66 2.69 20.14 2.86
N PHE A 67 2.95 19.27 3.84
CA PHE A 67 4.30 18.90 4.26
C PHE A 67 5.12 18.27 3.13
N LEU A 68 4.47 17.71 2.09
CA LEU A 68 5.17 17.18 0.91
C LEU A 68 5.91 18.30 0.17
N VAL A 69 5.30 19.47 0.04
CA VAL A 69 5.93 20.65 -0.58
C VAL A 69 7.07 21.16 0.28
N GLU A 70 6.87 21.20 1.61
CA GLU A 70 7.91 21.57 2.57
C GLU A 70 9.13 20.62 2.50
N ALA A 71 8.90 19.34 2.19
CA ALA A 71 9.95 18.33 1.95
C ALA A 71 10.56 18.36 0.53
N GLY A 72 10.13 19.29 -0.32
CA GLY A 72 10.66 19.51 -1.67
C GLY A 72 10.06 18.61 -2.76
N ILE A 73 8.91 17.96 -2.51
CA ILE A 73 8.09 17.34 -3.56
C ILE A 73 7.24 18.44 -4.22
N PRO A 74 7.18 18.56 -5.55
CA PRO A 74 6.35 19.56 -6.22
C PRO A 74 4.85 19.18 -6.22
N ALA A 75 4.29 18.84 -5.06
CA ALA A 75 2.91 18.40 -4.90
C ALA A 75 1.87 19.53 -5.08
N ASP A 76 2.31 20.78 -5.23
CA ASP A 76 1.52 21.97 -5.56
C ASP A 76 1.53 22.31 -7.06
N SER A 77 2.29 21.58 -7.87
CA SER A 77 2.31 21.81 -9.33
C SER A 77 0.93 21.53 -9.95
N PRO A 78 0.52 22.33 -10.96
CA PRO A 78 -0.76 22.17 -11.64
C PRO A 78 -0.83 20.90 -12.50
N GLU A 79 0.32 20.32 -12.86
CA GLU A 79 0.40 19.06 -13.60
C GLU A 79 0.11 17.84 -12.73
N VAL A 80 0.29 17.94 -11.40
CA VAL A 80 0.03 16.86 -10.46
C VAL A 80 -1.47 16.57 -10.37
N ARG A 81 -1.85 15.33 -10.70
CA ARG A 81 -3.21 14.81 -10.62
C ARG A 81 -3.38 13.79 -9.51
N TYR A 82 -2.31 13.08 -9.15
CA TYR A 82 -2.32 12.08 -8.09
C TYR A 82 -1.13 12.25 -7.14
N ILE A 83 -1.36 11.97 -5.86
CA ILE A 83 -0.29 11.64 -4.91
C ILE A 83 -0.33 10.12 -4.71
N VAL A 84 0.82 9.47 -4.86
CA VAL A 84 0.99 8.03 -4.75
C VAL A 84 1.63 7.73 -3.39
N PHE A 85 1.00 6.85 -2.61
CA PHE A 85 1.47 6.42 -1.30
C PHE A 85 1.75 4.92 -1.29
N GLY A 86 2.96 4.59 -0.86
CA GLY A 86 3.42 3.23 -0.54
C GLY A 86 3.83 3.11 0.91
N TRP A 87 3.66 1.92 1.48
CA TRP A 87 4.14 1.57 2.82
C TRP A 87 4.91 0.25 2.76
N GLY A 88 6.03 0.14 3.45
CA GLY A 88 6.86 -1.06 3.36
C GLY A 88 8.11 -1.02 4.21
N GLY A 89 8.90 -2.09 4.14
CA GLY A 89 10.09 -2.25 4.98
C GLY A 89 11.16 -1.24 4.61
N ARG A 90 11.76 -0.60 5.63
CA ARG A 90 12.85 0.36 5.46
C ARG A 90 14.01 -0.25 4.69
N ALA A 91 14.49 -1.42 5.12
CA ALA A 91 15.61 -2.08 4.46
C ALA A 91 15.23 -2.49 3.03
N PHE A 92 13.99 -2.94 2.83
CA PHE A 92 13.51 -3.32 1.51
C PHE A 92 13.53 -2.14 0.52
N TYR A 93 12.93 -1.00 0.90
CA TYR A 93 12.86 0.18 0.04
C TYR A 93 14.21 0.90 -0.14
N LEU A 94 14.97 1.08 0.95
CA LEU A 94 16.18 1.91 0.93
C LEU A 94 17.41 1.14 0.44
N GLU A 95 17.52 -0.16 0.74
CA GLU A 95 18.68 -0.97 0.32
C GLU A 95 18.50 -1.61 -1.08
N THR A 96 17.29 -1.54 -1.67
CA THR A 96 16.98 -2.15 -2.98
C THR A 96 16.47 -1.13 -4.02
N PRO A 97 17.20 -0.03 -4.31
CA PRO A 97 16.70 1.07 -5.14
C PRO A 97 16.53 0.73 -6.63
N THR A 98 17.14 -0.35 -7.12
CA THR A 98 16.91 -0.85 -8.49
C THR A 98 16.43 -2.29 -8.44
N TRP A 99 15.25 -2.54 -9.02
CA TRP A 99 14.56 -3.83 -8.99
C TRP A 99 15.35 -4.98 -9.62
N SER A 100 16.36 -4.69 -10.46
CA SER A 100 17.32 -5.68 -10.99
C SER A 100 18.30 -6.22 -9.92
N GLN A 101 18.34 -5.60 -8.73
CA GLN A 101 19.21 -5.97 -7.61
C GLN A 101 18.49 -6.76 -6.51
N LEU A 102 17.25 -7.21 -6.75
CA LEU A 102 16.60 -8.25 -5.94
C LEU A 102 17.40 -9.56 -6.00
N LYS A 103 18.49 -9.62 -5.23
CA LYS A 103 19.20 -10.84 -4.91
C LYS A 103 18.46 -11.57 -3.78
N ALA A 104 18.75 -12.86 -3.59
CA ALA A 104 18.12 -13.69 -2.56
C ALA A 104 18.29 -13.19 -1.10
N ILE A 105 19.18 -12.22 -0.84
CA ILE A 105 19.53 -11.74 0.51
C ILE A 105 18.46 -10.78 1.10
N PRO A 106 17.97 -9.75 0.39
CA PRO A 106 16.81 -8.95 0.83
C PRO A 106 15.58 -9.77 1.21
N VAL A 107 15.32 -10.89 0.51
CA VAL A 107 14.20 -11.80 0.81
C VAL A 107 14.33 -12.42 2.20
N MET A 108 15.55 -12.75 2.64
CA MET A 108 15.79 -13.33 3.97
C MET A 108 15.63 -12.31 5.12
N LYS A 109 16.02 -11.04 4.91
CA LYS A 109 15.72 -9.95 5.87
C LYS A 109 14.23 -9.60 5.89
N ALA A 110 13.55 -9.63 4.75
CA ALA A 110 12.09 -9.41 4.69
C ALA A 110 11.31 -10.47 5.47
N LEU A 111 11.86 -11.67 5.70
CA LEU A 111 11.27 -12.68 6.60
C LEU A 111 11.44 -12.35 8.09
N THR A 112 12.20 -11.31 8.45
CA THR A 112 12.36 -10.80 9.82
C THR A 112 11.53 -9.52 10.04
N ILE A 113 11.50 -9.02 11.28
CA ILE A 113 10.79 -7.79 11.64
C ILE A 113 11.70 -6.61 11.26
N ASP A 114 11.20 -5.72 10.39
CA ASP A 114 11.87 -4.48 9.96
C ASP A 114 11.05 -3.25 10.40
N ALA A 115 11.72 -2.10 10.50
CA ALA A 115 11.03 -0.81 10.58
C ALA A 115 10.28 -0.55 9.26
N SER A 116 9.24 0.28 9.31
CA SER A 116 8.47 0.63 8.12
C SER A 116 8.70 2.07 7.69
N VAL A 117 8.53 2.32 6.40
CA VAL A 117 8.63 3.65 5.78
C VAL A 117 7.44 3.90 4.87
N MET A 118 7.05 5.17 4.76
CA MET A 118 6.13 5.67 3.76
C MET A 118 6.95 6.16 2.57
N HIS A 119 6.64 5.65 1.38
CA HIS A 119 7.11 6.22 0.12
C HIS A 119 6.01 7.11 -0.44
N VAL A 120 6.34 8.35 -0.77
CA VAL A 120 5.37 9.29 -1.35
C VAL A 120 5.94 9.85 -2.64
N ASP A 121 5.17 9.72 -3.72
CA ASP A 121 5.50 10.23 -5.06
C ASP A 121 4.31 11.03 -5.62
N VAL A 122 4.55 11.81 -6.67
CA VAL A 122 3.52 12.57 -7.38
C VAL A 122 3.46 12.17 -8.85
N ALA A 123 2.23 12.06 -9.36
CA ALA A 123 1.98 11.70 -10.74
C ALA A 123 1.05 12.68 -11.43
N GLY A 124 1.25 12.84 -12.74
CA GLY A 124 0.27 13.48 -13.62
C GLY A 124 -0.92 12.57 -13.88
N ALA A 125 -1.56 12.73 -15.06
CA ALA A 125 -2.64 11.83 -15.45
C ALA A 125 -2.11 10.39 -15.60
N ILE A 126 -2.79 9.44 -14.96
CA ILE A 126 -2.52 8.01 -15.09
C ILE A 126 -3.55 7.43 -16.06
N ALA A 127 -3.10 6.73 -17.09
CA ALA A 127 -3.97 6.21 -18.14
C ALA A 127 -4.63 4.88 -17.74
N GLU A 128 -5.94 4.78 -17.97
CA GLU A 128 -6.73 3.58 -17.76
C GLU A 128 -7.50 3.20 -19.04
N PRO A 129 -7.71 1.89 -19.31
CA PRO A 129 -7.31 0.74 -18.48
C PRO A 129 -5.83 0.38 -18.65
N HIS A 130 -5.22 -0.13 -17.58
CA HIS A 130 -3.85 -0.67 -17.60
C HIS A 130 -3.79 -1.95 -16.76
N PRO A 131 -3.08 -3.03 -17.17
CA PRO A 131 -3.07 -4.32 -16.45
C PRO A 131 -2.55 -4.24 -15.01
N ASP A 132 -1.75 -3.22 -14.72
CA ASP A 132 -1.13 -2.94 -13.43
C ASP A 132 -1.81 -1.82 -12.62
N ILE A 133 -2.98 -1.37 -13.07
CA ILE A 133 -3.75 -0.30 -12.42
C ILE A 133 -5.19 -0.80 -12.22
N ALA A 134 -5.71 -0.62 -11.02
CA ALA A 134 -7.12 -0.86 -10.71
C ALA A 134 -7.72 0.41 -10.12
N GLY A 135 -8.69 1.01 -10.82
CA GLY A 135 -9.41 2.19 -10.37
C GLY A 135 -10.70 1.85 -9.62
N PHE A 136 -11.01 2.65 -8.59
CA PHE A 136 -12.19 2.48 -7.76
C PHE A 136 -12.83 3.84 -7.44
N ASP A 137 -14.14 3.92 -7.62
CA ASP A 137 -14.94 5.06 -7.17
C ASP A 137 -15.42 4.82 -5.74
N ILE A 138 -14.98 5.65 -4.81
CA ILE A 138 -15.38 5.61 -3.39
C ILE A 138 -16.09 6.90 -3.01
N GLY A 139 -17.01 6.87 -2.04
CA GLY A 139 -17.68 8.10 -1.63
C GLY A 139 -16.76 9.07 -0.88
N GLU A 140 -17.17 10.33 -0.79
CA GLU A 140 -16.40 11.38 -0.13
C GLU A 140 -16.11 11.08 1.35
N ASP A 141 -17.06 10.49 2.07
CA ASP A 141 -16.88 10.05 3.46
C ASP A 141 -15.79 8.98 3.57
N ARG A 142 -15.80 8.00 2.66
CA ARG A 142 -14.78 6.95 2.57
C ARG A 142 -13.43 7.46 2.11
N PHE A 143 -13.43 8.47 1.24
CA PHE A 143 -12.20 9.14 0.85
C PHE A 143 -11.58 9.87 2.04
N ALA A 144 -12.37 10.58 2.84
CA ALA A 144 -11.88 11.21 4.07
C ALA A 144 -11.29 10.18 5.05
N ASP A 145 -11.99 9.06 5.29
CA ASP A 145 -11.49 7.94 6.10
C ASP A 145 -10.14 7.42 5.58
N LEU A 146 -9.99 7.29 4.26
CA LEU A 146 -8.75 6.89 3.61
C LEU A 146 -7.62 7.92 3.82
N LEU A 147 -7.91 9.22 3.70
CA LEU A 147 -6.92 10.27 3.95
C LEU A 147 -6.41 10.23 5.40
N ASP A 148 -7.30 9.97 6.35
CA ASP A 148 -6.95 9.83 7.76
C ASP A 148 -6.11 8.58 8.02
N PHE A 149 -6.44 7.46 7.38
CA PHE A 149 -5.62 6.25 7.42
C PHE A 149 -4.20 6.49 6.87
N ILE A 150 -4.09 7.16 5.72
CA ILE A 150 -2.79 7.49 5.12
C ILE A 150 -2.02 8.42 6.06
N ALA A 151 -2.64 9.47 6.58
CA ALA A 151 -1.98 10.40 7.51
C ALA A 151 -1.51 9.71 8.80
N ALA A 152 -2.29 8.77 9.35
CA ALA A 152 -1.93 7.98 10.53
C ALA A 152 -0.80 6.97 10.27
N SER A 153 -0.52 6.65 9.00
CA SER A 153 0.56 5.74 8.62
C SER A 153 1.94 6.37 8.75
N PHE A 154 2.04 7.71 8.79
CA PHE A 154 3.29 8.42 9.03
C PHE A 154 3.64 8.46 10.52
N GLN A 155 4.92 8.28 10.85
CA GLN A 155 5.42 8.61 12.18
C GLN A 155 5.56 10.13 12.30
N GLN A 156 5.00 10.69 13.38
CA GLN A 156 5.01 12.13 13.65
C GLN A 156 6.22 12.52 14.51
N GLY A 157 6.91 13.59 14.10
CA GLY A 157 7.94 14.29 14.87
C GLY A 157 7.44 15.65 15.37
N THR A 158 8.37 16.50 15.80
CA THR A 158 8.06 17.82 16.39
C THR A 158 7.40 18.81 15.42
N GLY A 159 7.50 18.58 14.11
CA GLY A 159 6.99 19.46 13.05
C GLY A 159 6.09 18.77 12.02
N GLY A 160 5.62 17.55 12.28
CA GLY A 160 4.87 16.73 11.32
C GLY A 160 5.60 15.43 10.96
N PRO A 161 5.27 14.80 9.83
CA PRO A 161 5.91 13.56 9.38
C PRO A 161 7.43 13.63 9.33
N ILE A 162 8.11 12.61 9.85
CA ILE A 162 9.58 12.56 9.90
C ILE A 162 10.13 12.15 8.53
N VAL A 163 10.79 13.08 7.83
CA VAL A 163 11.47 12.82 6.55
C VAL A 163 12.72 11.98 6.77
N ILE A 164 12.98 11.03 5.87
CA ILE A 164 14.24 10.29 5.82
C ILE A 164 15.18 11.02 4.86
N GLU A 165 16.14 11.74 5.45
CA GLU A 165 17.11 12.51 4.70
C GLU A 165 17.95 11.65 3.74
N ASN A 166 18.25 12.18 2.56
CA ASN A 166 19.03 11.51 1.51
C ASN A 166 18.43 10.20 0.97
N ALA A 167 17.12 9.98 1.16
CA ALA A 167 16.39 8.86 0.58
C ALA A 167 15.29 9.34 -0.38
N ALA A 168 15.49 9.09 -1.67
CA ALA A 168 14.51 9.28 -2.74
C ALA A 168 14.94 8.49 -3.98
N TYR A 169 14.00 8.10 -4.82
CA TYR A 169 14.28 7.50 -6.14
C TYR A 169 14.45 8.55 -7.25
N SER A 170 13.91 9.75 -7.04
CA SER A 170 13.87 10.85 -8.00
C SER A 170 13.72 12.20 -7.29
N ARG A 171 13.50 13.26 -8.07
CA ARG A 171 13.18 14.60 -7.56
C ARG A 171 11.70 14.79 -7.20
N PHE A 172 10.85 13.80 -7.46
CA PHE A 172 9.40 13.86 -7.28
C PHE A 172 8.90 13.06 -6.08
N ASP A 173 9.78 12.31 -5.42
CA ASP A 173 9.41 11.47 -4.29
C ASP A 173 10.27 11.73 -3.05
N ARG A 174 9.74 11.30 -1.90
CA ARG A 174 10.44 11.26 -0.62
C ARG A 174 10.04 10.03 0.17
N PHE A 175 10.95 9.64 1.06
CA PHE A 175 10.69 8.65 2.10
C PHE A 175 10.47 9.32 3.46
N TYR A 176 9.55 8.76 4.24
CA TYR A 176 9.26 9.18 5.60
C TYR A 176 9.26 7.96 6.53
N GLU A 177 9.55 8.17 7.81
CA GLU A 177 9.35 7.14 8.83
C GLU A 177 7.86 6.80 8.93
N ALA A 178 7.52 5.50 9.04
CA ALA A 178 6.15 5.05 9.14
C ALA A 178 5.85 4.36 10.48
N SER A 179 4.58 4.42 10.85
CA SER A 179 4.04 3.70 11.99
C SER A 179 3.89 2.21 11.67
N GLY A 180 4.36 1.35 12.59
CA GLY A 180 4.23 -0.10 12.49
C GLY A 180 5.52 -0.81 12.10
N HIS A 181 5.43 -2.14 12.02
CA HIS A 181 6.56 -3.01 11.72
C HIS A 181 6.26 -3.83 10.46
N PHE A 182 7.26 -3.96 9.60
CA PHE A 182 7.17 -4.70 8.36
C PHE A 182 7.69 -6.13 8.53
N ASN A 183 7.03 -7.09 7.87
CA ASN A 183 7.63 -8.37 7.51
C ASN A 183 6.96 -8.90 6.23
N ALA A 184 7.50 -9.99 5.65
CA ALA A 184 7.02 -10.55 4.39
C ALA A 184 5.55 -11.01 4.40
N LEU A 185 4.96 -11.28 5.58
CA LEU A 185 3.57 -11.69 5.74
C LEU A 185 2.65 -10.50 6.05
N VAL A 186 3.21 -9.40 6.56
CA VAL A 186 2.54 -8.14 6.92
C VAL A 186 3.31 -6.99 6.28
N GLY A 187 3.13 -6.86 4.97
CA GLY A 187 3.85 -5.91 4.12
C GLY A 187 2.94 -4.92 3.43
N CYS A 188 3.49 -4.24 2.41
CA CYS A 188 2.79 -3.30 1.54
C CYS A 188 1.39 -3.75 1.11
N ASN A 189 1.26 -4.96 0.59
CA ASN A 189 -0.01 -5.48 0.09
C ASN A 189 -1.07 -5.60 1.20
N THR A 190 -0.66 -5.89 2.44
CA THR A 190 -1.58 -5.92 3.58
C THR A 190 -1.95 -4.52 4.07
N TRP A 191 -1.05 -3.55 3.95
CA TRP A 191 -1.33 -2.14 4.20
C TRP A 191 -2.31 -1.57 3.17
N THR A 192 -2.06 -1.82 1.87
CA THR A 192 -2.95 -1.45 0.77
C THR A 192 -4.33 -2.08 0.97
N ALA A 193 -4.40 -3.38 1.31
CA ALA A 193 -5.66 -4.03 1.62
C ALA A 193 -6.39 -3.38 2.82
N ALA A 194 -5.66 -2.92 3.83
CA ALA A 194 -6.26 -2.22 4.97
C ALA A 194 -6.80 -0.84 4.57
N ALA A 195 -6.04 -0.07 3.78
CA ALA A 195 -6.48 1.21 3.24
C ALA A 195 -7.74 1.09 2.38
N LEU A 196 -7.80 0.10 1.48
CA LEU A 196 -8.99 -0.17 0.66
C LEU A 196 -10.21 -0.50 1.51
N ARG A 197 -10.05 -1.31 2.57
CA ARG A 197 -11.14 -1.58 3.51
C ARG A 197 -11.58 -0.37 4.30
N THR A 198 -10.67 0.52 4.67
CA THR A 198 -11.01 1.82 5.27
C THR A 198 -11.80 2.69 4.29
N ALA A 199 -11.44 2.63 3.01
CA ALA A 199 -12.16 3.27 1.91
C ALA A 199 -13.51 2.58 1.55
N GLY A 200 -13.99 1.63 2.36
CA GLY A 200 -15.28 0.96 2.15
C GLY A 200 -15.28 -0.17 1.13
N LEU A 201 -14.14 -0.44 0.48
CA LEU A 201 -13.96 -1.56 -0.45
C LEU A 201 -13.74 -2.88 0.30
N ARG A 202 -13.73 -4.01 -0.42
CA ARG A 202 -13.58 -5.33 0.18
C ARG A 202 -12.33 -6.03 -0.33
N THR A 203 -11.56 -6.55 0.60
CA THR A 203 -10.44 -7.44 0.28
C THR A 203 -10.57 -8.73 1.08
N GLY A 204 -9.72 -9.70 0.77
CA GLY A 204 -9.49 -10.86 1.59
C GLY A 204 -8.98 -10.47 2.98
N TRP A 205 -9.11 -11.39 3.93
CA TRP A 205 -8.50 -11.27 5.25
C TRP A 205 -6.98 -11.17 5.22
N TRP A 206 -6.32 -11.78 4.22
CA TRP A 206 -4.87 -11.82 4.12
C TRP A 206 -4.38 -11.87 2.67
N ASN A 207 -3.71 -10.80 2.24
CA ASN A 207 -3.19 -10.64 0.88
C ASN A 207 -1.71 -10.21 0.92
N PRO A 208 -0.76 -11.13 1.20
CA PRO A 208 0.65 -10.77 1.32
C PRO A 208 1.35 -10.49 -0.02
N LEU A 209 0.74 -10.87 -1.16
CA LEU A 209 1.33 -10.75 -2.50
C LEU A 209 0.45 -9.87 -3.40
N PRO A 210 1.02 -9.13 -4.38
CA PRO A 210 0.23 -8.33 -5.31
C PRO A 210 -0.76 -9.17 -6.11
N ALA A 211 -0.38 -10.39 -6.48
CA ALA A 211 -1.27 -11.31 -7.19
C ALA A 211 -2.48 -11.73 -6.34
N SER A 212 -2.29 -11.95 -5.03
CA SER A 212 -3.41 -12.33 -4.15
C SER A 212 -4.32 -11.13 -3.84
N LEU A 213 -3.76 -9.93 -3.65
CA LEU A 213 -4.57 -8.72 -3.51
C LEU A 213 -5.32 -8.40 -4.82
N GLY A 214 -4.64 -8.47 -5.96
CA GLY A 214 -5.25 -8.26 -7.27
C GLY A 214 -6.36 -9.25 -7.58
N LEU A 215 -6.23 -10.52 -7.18
CA LEU A 215 -7.34 -11.47 -7.27
C LEU A 215 -8.48 -11.08 -6.35
N SER A 216 -8.18 -10.71 -5.11
CA SER A 216 -9.18 -10.33 -4.13
C SER A 216 -10.01 -9.12 -4.55
N MET A 217 -9.38 -8.07 -5.09
CA MET A 217 -10.11 -6.87 -5.54
C MET A 217 -11.13 -7.27 -6.63
N ARG A 218 -10.69 -8.01 -7.66
CA ARG A 218 -11.57 -8.49 -8.75
C ARG A 218 -12.73 -9.39 -8.29
N LEU A 219 -12.64 -10.00 -7.11
CA LEU A 219 -13.70 -10.87 -6.59
C LEU A 219 -14.82 -10.08 -5.90
N TYR A 220 -14.53 -8.88 -5.41
CA TYR A 220 -15.45 -8.18 -4.51
C TYR A 220 -15.83 -6.77 -4.93
N ASP A 221 -15.02 -6.12 -5.76
CA ASP A 221 -15.17 -4.74 -6.24
C ASP A 221 -14.95 -4.68 -7.75
#